data_AF-A0A6V8LFB6-F1
#
_entry.id   AF-A0A6V8LFB6-F1
#
_cell.length_a   1.000
_cell.length_b   1.000
_cell.length_c   1.000
_cell.angle_alpha   90.00
_cell.angle_beta   90.00
_cell.angle_gamma   90.00
#
_symmetry.space_group_name_H-M   'P 1'
#
loop_
_entity.id
_entity.type
_entity.pdbx_description
1 polymer ?
#
loop_
_entity_poly.entity_id
_entity_poly.type
_entity_poly.pdbx_seq_one_letter_code
_entity_poly.pdbx_strand_id
1 'polypeptide(L)' 'MSSVADDWETNPATQIKWGLSYIKGRYGDPCGAWAHSQDVGWY' A
#
# COMPACT_ATOMS: atom_id res chain seq x y z
N MET A 1 1.36 -4.17 9.76
CA MET A 1 0.34 -4.98 9.06
C MET A 1 -0.62 -5.63 10.03
N SER A 2 -0.14 -6.29 11.09
CA SER A 2 -0.98 -6.80 12.19
C SER A 2 -1.91 -5.74 12.83
N SER A 3 -1.57 -4.45 12.73
CA SER A 3 -2.44 -3.34 13.11
C SER A 3 -3.74 -3.20 12.29
N VAL A 4 -3.90 -3.93 11.17
CA VAL A 4 -5.12 -3.93 10.33
C VAL A 4 -5.97 -5.17 10.59
N ALA A 5 -5.35 -6.34 10.74
CA ALA A 5 -5.94 -7.57 11.27
C ALA A 5 -4.84 -8.59 11.59
N ASP A 6 -5.13 -9.54 12.47
CA ASP A 6 -4.17 -10.56 12.94
C ASP A 6 -3.85 -11.63 11.88
N ASP A 7 -4.73 -11.80 10.89
CA ASP A 7 -4.61 -12.78 9.80
C ASP A 7 -3.88 -12.24 8.55
N TRP A 8 -3.19 -11.10 8.67
CA TRP A 8 -2.56 -10.39 7.55
C TRP A 8 -1.58 -11.23 6.72
N GLU A 9 -0.97 -12.25 7.31
CA GLU A 9 0.03 -13.08 6.63
C GLU A 9 -0.59 -13.98 5.56
N THR A 10 -1.83 -14.46 5.78
CA THR A 10 -2.50 -15.42 4.90
C THR A 10 -3.79 -14.89 4.27
N ASN A 11 -4.34 -13.78 4.77
CA ASN A 11 -5.55 -13.17 4.24
C ASN A 11 -5.22 -12.09 3.18
N PRO A 12 -5.47 -12.35 1.89
CA PRO A 12 -5.19 -11.38 0.83
C PRO A 12 -6.04 -10.10 0.96
N ALA A 13 -7.25 -10.18 1.50
CA ALA A 13 -8.09 -8.99 1.71
C ALA A 13 -7.47 -8.05 2.75
N THR A 14 -6.89 -8.60 3.81
CA THR A 14 -6.15 -7.83 4.84
C THR A 14 -4.93 -7.15 4.22
N GLN A 15 -4.18 -7.85 3.36
CA GLN A 15 -3.03 -7.27 2.65
C GLN A 15 -3.42 -6.14 1.72
N ILE A 16 -4.48 -6.32 0.92
CA ILE A 16 -5.00 -5.29 0.01
C ILE A 16 -5.44 -4.06 0.82
N LYS A 17 -6.19 -4.25 1.91
CA LYS A 17 -6.66 -3.16 2.76
C LYS A 17 -5.51 -2.37 3.38
N TRP A 18 -4.48 -3.07 3.84
CA TRP A 18 -3.27 -2.44 4.35
C TRP A 18 -2.53 -1.66 3.26
N GLY A 19 -2.35 -2.26 2.08
CA GLY A 19 -1.65 -1.64 0.95
C GLY A 19 -2.35 -0.36 0.46
N LEU A 20 -3.68 -0.38 0.33
CA LEU A 20 -4.45 0.81 -0.05
C LEU A 20 -4.36 1.91 1.02
N SER A 21 -4.40 1.55 2.30
CA SER A 21 -4.25 2.53 3.39
C SER A 21 -2.86 3.14 3.42
N TYR A 22 -1.82 2.34 3.16
CA TYR A 22 -0.44 2.80 3.04
C TYR A 22 -0.27 3.75 1.86
N ILE A 23 -0.77 3.37 0.67
CA ILE A 23 -0.74 4.21 -0.53
C ILE A 23 -1.42 5.55 -0.26
N LYS A 24 -2.61 5.53 0.34
CA LYS A 24 -3.35 6.75 0.69
C LYS A 24 -2.58 7.63 1.66
N GLY A 25 -2.00 7.05 2.72
CA GLY A 25 -1.28 7.81 3.74
C GLY A 25 0.04 8.41 3.24
N ARG A 26 0.76 7.69 2.37
CA ARG A 26 2.08 8.11 1.90
C ARG A 26 2.07 8.90 0.60
N TYR A 27 1.16 8.56 -0.31
CA TYR A 27 1.14 9.09 -1.68
C TYR A 27 -0.19 9.74 -2.06
N GLY A 28 -1.17 9.76 -1.16
CA GLY A 28 -2.51 10.32 -1.39
C GLY A 28 -3.44 9.36 -2.14
N ASP A 29 -3.00 8.89 -3.31
CA ASP A 29 -3.75 7.96 -4.15
C ASP A 29 -2.82 7.03 -4.96
N PRO A 30 -3.35 5.99 -5.63
CA PRO A 30 -2.56 5.07 -6.43
C PRO A 30 -1.81 5.74 -7.61
N CYS A 31 -2.37 6.79 -8.22
CA CYS A 31 -1.70 7.52 -9.30
C CYS A 31 -0.50 8.30 -8.76
N GLY A 32 -0.62 8.91 -7.57
CA GLY A 32 0.49 9.56 -6.87
C GLY A 32 1.60 8.58 -6.50
N ALA A 33 1.25 7.36 -6.08
CA ALA A 33 2.24 6.32 -5.81
C ALA A 33 3.01 5.89 -7.07
N TRP A 34 2.31 5.75 -8.19
CA TRP A 34 2.92 5.43 -9.48
C TRP A 34 3.84 6.55 -9.98
N ALA A 35 3.37 7.80 -9.92
CA ALA A 35 4.18 8.95 -10.30
C ALA A 35 5.47 9.05 -9.48
N HIS A 36 5.39 8.78 -8.17
CA HIS A 36 6.57 8.73 -7.29
C HIS A 36 7.53 7.61 -7.71
N SER A 37 7.04 6.41 -8.02
CA SER A 37 7.90 5.30 -8.47
C SER A 37 8.65 5.64 -9.77
N GLN A 38 7.99 6.35 -10.68
CA GLN A 38 8.57 6.78 -11.96
C GLN A 38 9.61 7.89 -11.77
N ASP A 39 9.36 8.82 -10.85
CA ASP A 39 10.26 9.95 -10.57
C ASP A 39 11.53 9.53 -9.82
N VAL A 40 11.40 8.60 -8.86
CA VAL A 40 12.54 8.12 -8.04
C VAL A 40 13.31 6.99 -8.74
N GLY A 41 12.77 6.42 -9.82
CA GLY A 41 13.45 5.38 -10.60
C GLY A 41 13.59 4.05 -9.85
N TRP A 42 12.56 3.64 -9.11
CA TRP A 42 12.55 2.35 -8.38
C TRP A 42 12.37 1.12 -9.29
N TYR A 43 12.77 1.21 -10.56
CA TYR A 43 12.71 0.15 -11.56
C TYR A 43 14.10 -0.25 -12.04
#